data_AF-A0A9D1CYE9-F1
#
_entry.id   AF-A0A9D1CYE9-F1
#
_cell.length_a   1.000
_cell.length_b   1.000
_cell.length_c   1.000
_cell.angle_alpha   90.00
_cell.angle_beta   90.00
_cell.angle_gamma   90.00
#
_symmetry.space_group_name_H-M   'P 1'
#
loop_
_entity.id
_entity.type
_entity.pdbx_description
1 polymer ?
#
loop_
_entity_poly.entity_id
_entity_poly.type
_entity_poly.pdbx_seq_one_letter_code
_entity_poly.pdbx_strand_id
1 'polypeptide(L)' 'MIYPSIDSIMQKISSKYLLVNIVSKRAKEMDETKHYQMPENEYKSAKSIGRALEEVEKGLIHIKED' A
#
# COMPACT_ATOMS: atom_id res chain seq x y z
N MET A 1 -9.10 14.84 0.92
CA MET A 1 -9.72 13.53 1.22
C MET A 1 -8.61 12.50 1.31
N ILE A 2 -8.55 11.71 2.38
CA ILE A 2 -7.58 10.61 2.50
C ILE A 2 -8.13 9.46 1.65
N TYR A 3 -7.43 9.15 0.56
CA TYR A 3 -7.70 8.00 -0.29
C TYR A 3 -6.50 7.06 -0.19
N PRO A 4 -6.71 5.73 -0.13
CA PRO A 4 -7.99 5.00 -0.02
C PRO A 4 -8.66 5.08 1.36
N SER A 5 -9.89 4.55 1.47
CA SER A 5 -10.61 4.44 2.76
C SER A 5 -9.93 3.43 3.68
N ILE A 6 -9.73 3.79 4.93
CA ILE A 6 -9.12 2.93 5.96
C ILE A 6 -9.97 1.67 6.18
N ASP A 7 -11.30 1.79 6.16
CA ASP A 7 -12.21 0.67 6.41
C ASP A 7 -12.07 -0.42 5.34
N SER A 8 -11.92 -0.03 4.07
CA SER A 8 -11.71 -0.96 2.94
C SER A 8 -10.40 -1.73 3.09
N ILE A 9 -9.36 -1.09 3.63
CA ILE A 9 -8.07 -1.74 3.88
C ILE A 9 -8.15 -2.69 5.08
N MET A 10 -8.84 -2.28 6.14
CA MET A 10 -9.01 -3.10 7.36
C MET A 10 -9.83 -4.38 7.11
N GLN A 11 -10.64 -4.43 6.05
CA GLN A 11 -11.27 -5.69 5.60
C GLN A 11 -10.27 -6.71 5.05
N LYS A 12 -9.12 -6.25 4.52
CA LYS A 12 -8.07 -7.10 3.95
C LYS A 12 -6.95 -7.40 4.95
N ILE A 13 -6.65 -6.46 5.84
CA ILE A 13 -5.61 -6.58 6.86
C ILE A 13 -6.26 -6.46 8.25
N SER A 14 -6.15 -7.52 9.04
CA SER A 14 -6.79 -7.65 10.36
C SER A 14 -6.19 -6.74 11.44
N SER A 15 -5.01 -6.16 11.23
CA SER A 15 -4.30 -5.35 12.23
C SER A 15 -3.82 -4.00 11.67
N LYS A 16 -4.19 -2.92 12.37
CA LYS A 16 -3.73 -1.55 12.06
C LYS A 16 -2.21 -1.42 12.11
N TYR A 17 -1.55 -2.08 13.07
CA TYR A 17 -0.10 -2.03 13.20
C TYR A 17 0.59 -2.77 12.04
N LEU A 18 0.02 -3.90 11.64
CA LEU A 18 0.50 -4.66 10.48
C LEU A 18 0.37 -3.82 9.20
N LEU A 19 -0.76 -3.14 9.02
CA LEU A 19 -0.96 -2.21 7.91
C LEU A 19 0.13 -1.12 7.86
N VAL A 20 0.39 -0.46 8.99
CA VAL A 20 1.41 0.60 9.06
C VAL A 20 2.79 0.05 8.69
N ASN A 21 3.16 -1.12 9.18
CA ASN A 21 4.43 -1.76 8.86
C ASN A 21 4.55 -2.11 7.37
N ILE A 22 3.51 -2.70 6.78
CA ILE A 22 3.48 -3.08 5.36
C ILE A 22 3.60 -1.84 4.48
N VAL A 23 2.80 -0.82 4.75
CA VAL A 23 2.80 0.43 3.97
C VAL A 23 4.16 1.12 4.07
N SER A 24 4.75 1.16 5.26
CA SER A 24 6.06 1.79 5.48
C SER A 24 7.17 1.06 4.73
N LYS A 25 7.20 -0.28 4.82
CA LYS A 25 8.16 -1.12 4.10
C LYS A 25 7.98 -0.97 2.60
N ARG A 26 6.74 -1.06 2.11
CA ARG A 26 6.44 -0.99 0.69
C ARG A 26 6.74 0.38 0.09
N ALA A 27 6.44 1.47 0.80
CA ALA A 27 6.79 2.82 0.35
C ALA A 27 8.31 2.98 0.20
N LYS A 28 9.09 2.45 1.15
CA LYS A 28 10.56 2.44 1.07
C LYS A 28 11.07 1.65 -0.14
N GLU A 29 10.52 0.46 -0.37
CA GLU A 29 10.87 -0.34 -1.55
C GLU A 29 10.58 0.39 -2.86
N MET A 30 9.44 1.09 -2.97
CA MET A 30 9.13 1.91 -4.15
C MET A 30 10.17 3.02 -4.35
N ASP A 31 10.59 3.67 -3.27
CA ASP A 31 11.55 4.76 -3.35
C ASP A 31 12.94 4.28 -3.77
N GLU A 32 13.37 3.11 -3.29
CA GLU A 32 14.66 2.49 -3.60
C GLU A 32 14.71 1.86 -5.00
N THR A 33 13.67 1.13 -5.38
CA THR A 33 13.66 0.32 -6.62
C THR A 33 12.99 1.01 -7.80
N LYS A 34 12.19 2.06 -7.54
CA LYS A 34 11.26 2.67 -8.51
C LYS A 34 10.28 1.65 -9.12
N HIS A 35 10.06 0.52 -8.45
CA HIS A 35 9.14 -0.51 -8.89
C HIS A 35 7.75 -0.31 -8.26
N TYR A 36 6.76 -0.19 -9.14
CA TYR A 36 5.36 -0.02 -8.82
C TYR A 36 4.58 -1.26 -9.24
N GLN A 37 3.58 -1.70 -8.45
CA GLN A 37 2.73 -2.84 -8.81
C GLN A 37 1.66 -2.48 -9.84
N MET A 38 1.51 -1.19 -10.13
CA MET A 38 0.55 -0.66 -11.10
C MET A 38 1.21 0.39 -12.00
N PRO A 39 0.63 0.66 -13.18
CA PRO A 39 1.01 1.80 -13.99
C PRO A 39 0.93 3.12 -13.19
N GLU A 40 1.91 4.01 -13.38
CA GLU A 40 2.01 5.24 -12.59
C GLU A 40 0.80 6.18 -12.74
N ASN A 41 0.13 6.14 -13.89
CA ASN A 41 -1.07 6.91 -14.19
C ASN A 41 -2.35 6.40 -13.48
N GLU A 42 -2.32 5.19 -12.91
CA GLU A 42 -3.44 4.64 -12.16
C GLU A 42 -3.43 5.03 -10.67
N TYR A 43 -2.28 5.48 -10.15
CA TYR A 43 -2.22 5.95 -8.77
C TYR A 43 -2.90 7.30 -8.63
N LYS A 44 -3.76 7.43 -7.62
CA LYS A 44 -4.33 8.73 -7.24
C LYS A 44 -3.35 9.52 -6.37
N SER A 45 -2.51 8.83 -5.61
CA SER A 45 -1.53 9.42 -4.72
C SER A 45 -0.20 9.72 -5.43
N ALA A 46 0.28 10.95 -5.26
CA ALA A 46 1.61 11.34 -5.73
C ALA A 46 2.75 10.80 -4.84
N LYS A 47 2.47 10.53 -3.56
CA LYS A 47 3.47 10.07 -2.58
C LYS A 47 3.49 8.54 -2.48
N SER A 48 4.67 7.97 -2.28
CA SER A 48 4.90 6.52 -2.17
C SER A 48 4.06 5.85 -1.07
N ILE A 49 3.82 6.54 0.06
CA ILE A 49 2.94 6.05 1.13
C ILE A 49 1.49 5.87 0.64
N GLY A 50 0.96 6.84 -0.10
CA GLY A 50 -0.38 6.75 -0.65
C GLY A 50 -0.46 5.67 -1.74
N ARG A 51 0.56 5.58 -2.59
CA ARG A 51 0.66 4.51 -3.60
C ARG A 51 0.69 3.12 -2.95
N ALA A 52 1.42 2.95 -1.85
CA ALA A 52 1.46 1.71 -1.10
C ALA A 52 0.10 1.35 -0.48
N LEU A 53 -0.64 2.34 0.06
CA LEU A 53 -2.01 2.12 0.54
C LEU A 53 -2.94 1.67 -0.59
N GLU A 54 -2.79 2.22 -1.79
CA GLU A 54 -3.59 1.83 -2.97
C GLU A 54 -3.26 0.40 -3.45
N GLU A 55 -1.99 0.00 -3.44
CA GLU A 55 -1.60 -1.38 -3.77
C GLU A 55 -2.16 -2.39 -2.76
N VAL A 56 -2.13 -2.04 -1.47
CA VAL A 56 -2.72 -2.84 -0.40
C VAL A 56 -4.25 -2.92 -0.56
N GLU A 57 -4.90 -1.79 -0.83
CA GLU A 57 -6.35 -1.73 -1.04
C GLU A 57 -6.78 -2.52 -2.27
N LYS A 58 -5.96 -2.62 -3.31
CA LYS A 58 -6.20 -3.51 -4.48
C LYS A 58 -5.79 -4.96 -4.25
N GLY A 59 -5.14 -5.30 -3.13
CA GLY A 59 -4.70 -6.66 -2.82
C GLY A 59 -3.49 -7.13 -3.64
N LEU A 60 -2.65 -6.19 -4.09
CA LEU A 60 -1.43 -6.49 -4.85
C LEU A 60 -0.26 -6.87 -3.94
N ILE A 61 -0.35 -6.57 -2.65
CA ILE A 61 0.65 -6.90 -1.64
C ILE A 61 0.28 -8.20 -0.93
N HIS A 62 1.16 -9.19 -1.02
CA HIS A 62 1.01 -10.49 -0.38
C HIS A 62 1.99 -10.60 0.77
N ILE A 63 1.47 -10.81 1.97
CA ILE A 63 2.27 -11.05 3.18
C ILE A 63 2.54 -12.54 3.22
N LYS A 64 3.81 -12.95 3.18
CA LYS A 64 4.18 -14.32 3.52
C LYS A 64 4.31 -14.39 5.04
N GLU A 65 3.48 -15.22 5.66
CA GLU A 65 3.70 -15.69 7.02
C GLU A 65 4.57 -16.95 6.88
N ASP A 66 5.79 -16.88 7.43
CA ASP A 66 6.70 -18.03 7.55
C ASP A 66 6.23 -18.99 8.67
#